data_AF-A0A5C7IJ76-F1
#
_entry.id   AF-A0A5C7IJ76-F1
#
_cell.length_a   1.000
_cell.length_b   1.000
_cell.length_c   1.000
_cell.angle_alpha   90.00
_cell.angle_beta   90.00
_cell.angle_gamma   90.00
#
_symmetry.space_group_name_H-M   'P 1'
#
loop_
_entity.id
_entity.type
_entity.pdbx_description
1 polymer ?
#
loop_
_entity_poly.entity_id
_entity_poly.type
_entity_poly.pdbx_seq_one_letter_code
_entity_poly.pdbx_strand_id
1 'polypeptide(L)'
;MGNVCSISVSCDAIISRCQDCTARKATYISELEDNVVALQTAMQKLIEARNDVMSRVIVAEQQQMKRLNQVQGWLSRVQQMETTVGDLIKDSSQETDKLCFGGFCSKDCKSSYKFGKKVSKMIKDVT
;
A
#
# COMPACT_ATOMS: atom_id res chain seq x y z
N MET A 1 -11.90 57.44 3.45
CA MET A 1 -11.22 56.83 2.29
C MET A 1 -10.75 55.44 2.70
N GLY A 2 -11.60 54.43 2.50
CA GLY A 2 -11.25 53.03 2.76
C GLY A 2 -10.96 52.35 1.43
N ASN A 3 -9.69 52.05 1.15
CA ASN A 3 -9.30 51.23 0.01
C ASN A 3 -9.04 49.82 0.51
N VAL A 4 -10.02 48.92 0.34
CA VAL A 4 -9.78 47.48 0.49
C VAL A 4 -9.31 47.00 -0.87
N CYS A 5 -7.99 46.86 -1.02
CA CYS A 5 -7.41 46.20 -2.19
C CYS A 5 -7.94 44.78 -2.25
N SER A 6 -8.92 44.55 -3.12
CA SER A 6 -9.44 43.22 -3.43
C SER A 6 -8.35 42.50 -4.20
N ILE A 7 -7.62 41.59 -3.54
CA ILE A 7 -6.72 40.69 -4.24
C ILE A 7 -7.63 39.73 -5.01
N SER A 8 -7.92 40.03 -6.28
CA SER A 8 -8.57 39.10 -7.19
C SER A 8 -7.57 38.02 -7.56
N VAL A 9 -7.34 37.07 -6.65
CA VAL A 9 -6.80 35.78 -7.05
C VAL A 9 -7.84 35.20 -7.99
N SER A 10 -7.51 35.15 -9.29
CA SER A 10 -8.42 34.64 -10.32
C SER A 10 -8.99 33.31 -9.86
N CYS A 11 -10.33 33.23 -9.76
CA CYS A 11 -11.04 32.02 -9.37
C CYS A 11 -10.61 30.83 -10.23
N ASP A 12 -10.27 31.07 -11.51
CA ASP A 12 -9.78 30.05 -12.44
C ASP A 12 -8.42 29.49 -12.02
N ALA A 13 -7.53 30.30 -11.45
CA ALA A 13 -6.23 29.86 -10.93
C ALA A 13 -6.38 29.01 -9.65
N ILE A 14 -7.43 29.24 -8.87
CA ILE A 14 -7.77 28.43 -7.69
C ILE A 14 -8.44 27.12 -8.14
N ILE A 15 -9.40 27.19 -9.06
CA ILE A 15 -10.13 26.04 -9.59
C ILE A 15 -9.18 25.07 -10.31
N SER A 16 -8.31 25.56 -11.19
CA SER A 16 -7.29 24.74 -11.89
C SER A 16 -6.34 24.06 -10.91
N ARG A 17 -5.82 24.77 -9.90
CA ARG A 17 -4.97 24.16 -8.86
C ARG A 17 -5.70 23.11 -8.02
N CYS A 18 -6.99 23.32 -7.75
CA CYS A 18 -7.82 22.34 -7.04
C CYS A 18 -8.08 21.09 -7.90
N GLN A 19 -8.33 21.25 -9.20
CA GLN A 19 -8.47 20.15 -10.15
C GLN A 19 -7.18 19.35 -10.27
N ASP A 20 -6.02 20.02 -10.39
CA ASP A 20 -4.71 19.37 -10.44
C ASP A 20 -4.41 18.58 -9.15
N CYS A 21 -4.81 19.13 -8.00
CA CYS A 21 -4.66 18.47 -6.71
C CYS A 21 -5.52 17.21 -6.61
N THR A 22 -6.78 17.30 -7.05
CA THR A 22 -7.72 16.17 -7.07
C THR A 22 -7.28 15.10 -8.08
N ALA A 23 -6.85 15.49 -9.28
CA ALA A 23 -6.33 14.57 -10.29
C ALA A 23 -5.10 13.83 -9.80
N ARG A 24 -4.13 14.54 -9.20
CA ARG A 24 -2.92 13.90 -8.62
C ARG A 24 -3.26 12.94 -7.48
N LYS A 25 -4.25 13.29 -6.64
CA LYS A 25 -4.74 12.39 -5.59
C LYS A 25 -5.40 11.15 -6.17
N ALA A 26 -6.23 11.30 -7.20
CA ALA A 26 -6.88 10.18 -7.87
C ALA A 26 -5.84 9.23 -8.49
N THR A 27 -4.84 9.77 -9.20
CA THR A 27 -3.74 8.96 -9.74
C THR A 27 -3.00 8.19 -8.65
N TYR A 28 -2.66 8.86 -7.54
CA TYR A 28 -1.97 8.22 -6.42
C TYR A 28 -2.80 7.10 -5.77
N ILE A 29 -4.12 7.29 -5.63
CA ILE A 29 -5.03 6.26 -5.10
C ILE A 29 -5.11 5.08 -6.08
N SER A 30 -5.28 5.33 -7.38
CA SER A 30 -5.31 4.25 -8.38
C SER A 30 -4.00 3.46 -8.43
N GLU A 31 -2.84 4.14 -8.39
CA GLU A 31 -1.54 3.47 -8.29
C GLU A 31 -1.43 2.62 -7.01
N LEU A 32 -1.97 3.09 -5.89
CA LEU A 32 -1.98 2.33 -4.64
C LEU A 32 -2.89 1.10 -4.75
N GLU A 33 -4.07 1.22 -5.33
CA GLU A 33 -4.98 0.11 -5.59
C GLU A 33 -4.35 -0.96 -6.48
N ASP A 34 -3.73 -0.56 -7.59
CA ASP A 34 -3.01 -1.46 -8.50
C ASP A 34 -1.87 -2.21 -7.78
N ASN A 35 -1.13 -1.51 -6.93
CA ASN A 35 -0.06 -2.10 -6.13
C ASN A 35 -0.60 -3.11 -5.10
N VAL A 36 -1.74 -2.82 -4.46
CA VAL A 36 -2.41 -3.74 -3.53
C VAL A 36 -2.87 -5.01 -4.26
N VAL A 37 -3.47 -4.87 -5.45
CA VAL A 37 -3.88 -6.02 -6.28
C VAL A 37 -2.69 -6.87 -6.71
N ALA A 38 -1.59 -6.23 -7.12
CA ALA A 38 -0.35 -6.93 -7.48
C ALA A 38 0.23 -7.69 -6.28
N LEU A 39 0.25 -7.08 -5.09
CA LEU A 39 0.73 -7.70 -3.86
C LEU A 39 -0.15 -8.90 -3.45
N GLN A 40 -1.48 -8.76 -3.49
CA GLN A 40 -2.41 -9.87 -3.23
C GLN A 40 -2.17 -11.05 -4.18
N THR A 41 -2.02 -10.75 -5.48
CA THR A 41 -1.75 -11.77 -6.49
C THR A 41 -0.43 -12.49 -6.24
N ALA A 42 0.63 -11.75 -5.90
CA ALA A 42 1.93 -12.34 -5.58
C ALA A 42 1.86 -13.19 -4.30
N MET A 43 1.15 -12.72 -3.26
CA MET A 43 0.99 -13.45 -2.01
C MET A 43 0.20 -14.75 -2.22
N GLN A 44 -0.85 -14.73 -3.04
CA GLN A 44 -1.63 -15.93 -3.36
C GLN A 44 -0.76 -17.02 -4.02
N LYS A 45 0.07 -16.64 -5.01
CA LYS A 45 1.02 -17.57 -5.64
C LYS A 45 2.04 -18.13 -4.64
N LEU A 46 2.47 -17.32 -3.67
CA LEU A 46 3.40 -17.76 -2.63
C LEU A 46 2.75 -18.75 -1.66
N ILE A 47 1.47 -18.56 -1.33
CA ILE A 47 0.67 -19.50 -0.52
C ILE A 47 0.51 -20.83 -1.25
N GLU A 48 0.21 -20.81 -2.54
CA GLU A 48 0.14 -22.03 -3.37
C GLU A 48 1.46 -22.79 -3.34
N ALA A 49 2.58 -22.11 -3.59
CA ALA A 49 3.91 -22.72 -3.51
C ALA A 49 4.22 -23.26 -2.10
N ARG A 50 3.80 -22.55 -1.05
CA ARG A 50 3.95 -23.00 0.35
C ARG A 50 3.19 -24.29 0.59
N ASN A 51 1.95 -24.39 0.10
CA ASN A 51 1.11 -25.57 0.25
C ASN A 51 1.73 -26.78 -0.46
N ASP A 52 2.25 -26.59 -1.67
CA ASP A 52 2.95 -27.64 -2.42
C ASP A 52 4.20 -28.14 -1.69
N VAL A 53 5.02 -27.21 -1.19
CA VAL A 53 6.21 -27.55 -0.39
C VAL A 53 5.80 -28.29 0.88
N MET A 54 4.76 -27.84 1.58
CA MET A 54 4.28 -28.48 2.81
C MET A 54 3.77 -29.89 2.56
N SER A 55 3.02 -30.12 1.48
CA SER A 55 2.59 -31.46 1.07
C SER A 55 3.77 -32.40 0.82
N ARG A 56 4.80 -31.92 0.11
CA ARG A 56 6.03 -32.70 -0.13
C ARG A 56 6.79 -33.00 1.15
N VAL A 57 6.84 -32.03 2.07
CA VAL A 57 7.47 -32.20 3.38
C VAL A 57 6.74 -33.26 4.20
N ILE A 58 5.41 -33.24 4.24
CA ILE A 58 4.59 -34.23 4.95
C ILE A 58 4.87 -35.64 4.41
N VAL A 59 4.89 -35.82 3.09
CA VAL A 59 5.21 -37.12 2.46
C VAL A 59 6.62 -37.59 2.81
N ALA A 60 7.61 -36.69 2.77
CA ALA A 60 8.99 -37.03 3.11
C ALA A 60 9.14 -37.39 4.60
N GLU A 61 8.49 -36.66 5.50
CA GLU A 61 8.49 -36.93 6.94
C GLU A 61 7.81 -38.26 7.28
N GLN A 62 6.74 -38.64 6.57
CA GLN A 62 6.14 -39.97 6.67
C GLN A 62 7.12 -41.10 6.30
N GLN A 63 8.05 -40.82 5.38
CA GLN A 63 9.14 -41.72 4.99
C GLN A 63 10.37 -41.63 5.93
N GLN A 64 10.20 -41.08 7.14
CA GLN A 64 11.26 -40.89 8.14
C GLN A 64 12.39 -39.95 7.71
N MET A 65 12.20 -39.18 6.64
CA MET A 65 13.16 -38.13 6.27
C MET A 65 12.99 -36.92 7.19
N LYS A 66 14.10 -36.28 7.56
CA LYS A 66 14.05 -35.03 8.33
C LYS A 66 13.90 -33.85 7.38
N ARG A 67 12.97 -32.95 7.70
CA ARG A 67 12.85 -31.65 7.05
C ARG A 67 14.15 -30.86 7.18
N LEU A 68 14.58 -30.26 6.07
CA LEU A 68 15.76 -29.40 6.06
C LEU A 68 15.48 -28.08 6.79
N ASN A 69 16.47 -27.60 7.54
CA ASN A 69 16.38 -26.31 8.24
C ASN A 69 16.07 -25.14 7.30
N GLN A 70 16.57 -25.18 6.05
CA GLN A 70 16.25 -24.17 5.03
C GLN A 70 14.77 -24.17 4.67
N VAL A 71 14.15 -25.35 4.54
CA VAL A 71 12.72 -25.49 4.25
C VAL A 71 11.89 -24.99 5.43
N GLN A 72 12.27 -25.34 6.66
CA GLN A 72 11.61 -24.82 7.86
C GLN A 72 11.68 -23.30 7.93
N GLY A 73 12.87 -22.72 7.74
CA GLY A 73 13.05 -21.27 7.76
C GLY A 73 12.28 -20.56 6.64
N TRP A 74 12.21 -21.15 5.46
CA TRP A 74 11.41 -20.61 4.35
C TRP A 74 9.92 -20.61 4.68
N LEU A 75 9.37 -21.71 5.18
CA LEU A 75 7.96 -21.81 5.59
C LEU A 75 7.60 -20.75 6.66
N SER A 76 8.47 -20.55 7.65
CA SER A 76 8.27 -19.53 8.69
C SER A 76 8.26 -18.11 8.13
N ARG A 77 9.16 -17.78 7.19
CA ARG A 77 9.19 -16.46 6.55
C ARG A 77 7.94 -16.20 5.70
N VAL A 78 7.47 -17.21 4.95
CA VAL A 78 6.24 -17.08 4.17
C VAL A 78 5.04 -16.82 5.08
N GLN A 79 4.93 -17.54 6.20
CA GLN A 79 3.84 -17.32 7.16
C GLN A 79 3.86 -15.92 7.78
N GLN A 80 5.05 -15.39 8.11
CA GLN A 80 5.18 -14.01 8.60
C GLN A 80 4.79 -12.97 7.53
N MET A 81 5.19 -13.22 6.29
CA MET A 81 4.82 -12.37 5.16
C MET A 81 3.31 -12.37 4.91
N GLU A 82 2.65 -13.52 5.04
CA GLU A 82 1.19 -13.65 4.94
C GLU A 82 0.47 -12.77 5.96
N THR A 83 0.91 -12.78 7.22
CA THR A 83 0.38 -11.90 8.27
C THR A 83 0.62 -10.42 7.94
N THR A 84 1.85 -10.08 7.55
CA THR A 84 2.24 -8.68 7.25
C THR A 84 1.44 -8.11 6.08
N VAL A 85 1.26 -8.89 5.01
CA VAL A 85 0.48 -8.49 3.84
C VAL A 85 -1.00 -8.38 4.20
N GLY A 86 -1.54 -9.31 5.01
CA GLY A 86 -2.91 -9.23 5.51
C GLY A 86 -3.19 -7.94 6.29
N ASP A 87 -2.27 -7.56 7.19
CA ASP A 87 -2.38 -6.32 7.96
C ASP A 87 -2.29 -5.08 7.05
N LEU A 88 -1.37 -5.07 6.09
CA LEU A 88 -1.22 -3.96 5.14
C LEU A 88 -2.47 -3.74 4.28
N ILE A 89 -3.09 -4.82 3.79
CA ILE A 89 -4.33 -4.75 3.00
C ILE A 89 -5.45 -4.14 3.86
N LYS A 90 -5.57 -4.58 5.11
CA LYS A 90 -6.55 -4.03 6.05
C LYS A 90 -6.34 -2.54 6.30
N ASP A 91 -5.11 -2.12 6.54
CA ASP A 91 -4.78 -0.70 6.74
C ASP A 91 -5.06 0.14 5.49
N SER A 92 -4.74 -0.38 4.30
CA SER A 92 -4.98 0.32 3.03
C SER A 92 -6.47 0.62 2.81
N SER A 93 -7.36 -0.33 3.12
CA SER A 93 -8.81 -0.13 3.03
C SER A 93 -9.32 1.00 3.93
N GLN A 94 -8.70 1.17 5.10
CA GLN A 94 -9.07 2.21 6.05
C GLN A 94 -8.57 3.61 5.62
N GLU A 95 -7.45 3.68 4.91
CA GLU A 95 -6.92 4.96 4.40
C GLU A 95 -7.68 5.44 3.15
N THR A 96 -8.07 4.53 2.24
CA THR A 96 -8.91 4.87 1.07
C THR A 96 -10.26 5.43 1.49
N ASP A 97 -10.89 4.86 2.53
CA ASP A 97 -12.18 5.34 3.05
C ASP A 97 -12.08 6.77 3.62
N LYS A 98 -10.96 7.12 4.25
CA LYS A 98 -10.73 8.47 4.79
C LYS A 98 -10.49 9.51 3.68
N LEU A 99 -9.95 9.09 2.54
CA LEU A 99 -9.69 9.98 1.40
C LEU A 99 -10.98 10.36 0.65
N CYS A 100 -12.06 9.58 0.80
CA CYS A 100 -13.32 9.77 0.06
C CYS A 100 -14.32 10.76 0.72
N PHE A 101 -14.06 11.22 1.95
CA PHE A 101 -14.99 12.12 2.67
C PHE A 101 -14.57 13.60 2.73
N GLY A 102 -13.44 13.95 2.15
CA GLY A 102 -12.87 15.29 2.25
C GLY A 102 -13.11 16.14 1.00
N GLY A 103 -14.37 16.32 0.60
CA GLY A 103 -14.72 17.41 -0.30
C GLY A 103 -14.16 18.72 0.27
N PHE A 104 -13.30 19.36 -0.52
CA PHE A 104 -12.56 20.58 -0.21
C PHE A 104 -11.21 20.42 0.51
N CYS A 105 -10.21 21.13 -0.04
CA CYS A 105 -8.81 21.16 0.34
C CYS A 105 -8.58 21.59 1.81
N SER A 106 -8.82 20.68 2.75
CA SER A 106 -8.38 20.81 4.14
C SER A 106 -6.99 20.16 4.33
N LYS A 107 -6.40 20.44 5.48
CA LYS A 107 -4.99 20.32 5.91
C LYS A 107 -4.27 18.96 5.71
N ASP A 108 -4.92 17.97 5.09
CA ASP A 108 -4.44 16.60 4.91
C ASP A 108 -3.47 16.38 3.74
N CYS A 109 -3.29 17.37 2.85
CA CYS A 109 -2.29 17.24 1.77
C CYS A 109 -0.85 17.10 2.32
N LYS A 110 -0.56 17.73 3.46
CA LYS A 110 0.76 17.65 4.11
C LYS A 110 1.00 16.31 4.82
N SER A 111 -0.03 15.68 5.38
CA SER A 111 0.09 14.38 6.04
C SER A 111 0.28 13.26 5.01
N SER A 112 -0.50 13.26 3.93
CA SER A 112 -0.34 12.31 2.82
C SER A 112 1.03 12.42 2.15
N TYR A 113 1.56 13.65 1.95
CA TYR A 113 2.92 13.84 1.43
C TYR A 113 4.01 13.27 2.35
N LYS A 114 3.87 13.46 3.67
CA LYS A 114 4.80 12.87 4.65
C LYS A 114 4.74 11.34 4.64
N PHE A 115 3.55 10.78 4.48
CA PHE A 115 3.35 9.33 4.39
C PHE A 115 3.99 8.75 3.12
N GLY A 116 3.70 9.33 1.94
CA GLY A 116 4.32 8.90 0.67
C GLY A 116 5.85 8.97 0.70
N LYS A 117 6.42 9.98 1.37
CA LYS A 117 7.89 10.09 1.54
C LYS A 117 8.47 8.98 2.42
N LYS A 118 7.70 8.49 3.41
CA LYS A 118 8.09 7.39 4.29
C LYS A 118 8.05 6.05 3.55
N VAL A 119 7.00 5.82 2.75
CA VAL A 119 6.85 4.64 1.89
C VAL A 119 7.98 4.57 0.85
N SER A 120 8.26 5.68 0.14
CA SER A 120 9.35 5.73 -0.85
C SER A 120 10.73 5.47 -0.23
N LYS A 121 10.96 5.90 1.01
CA LYS A 121 12.20 5.60 1.74
C LYS A 121 12.30 4.11 2.07
N MET A 122 11.22 3.50 2.55
CA MET A 122 11.20 2.06 2.84
C MET A 122 11.43 1.22 1.58
N ILE A 123 10.85 1.59 0.44
CA ILE A 123 11.09 0.90 -0.83
C ILE A 123 12.57 0.93 -1.22
N LYS A 124 13.28 2.04 -0.99
CA LYS A 124 14.73 2.14 -1.25
C LYS A 124 15.60 1.37 -0.26
N ASP A 125 15.12 1.16 0.96
CA ASP A 125 15.86 0.37 1.96
C ASP A 125 15.63 -1.15 1.75
N VAL A 126 14.57 -1.52 1.03
CA VAL A 126 14.20 -2.92 0.72
C VAL A 126 14.71 -3.37 -0.65
N THR A 127 15.11 -2.44 -1.53
CA THR A 127 15.70 -2.70 -2.85
C THR A 127 17.21 -2.54 -2.80
#